data_AF-S3BGT6-F1
#
_entry.id   AF-S3BGT6-F1
#
_cell.length_a   1.000
_cell.length_b   1.000
_cell.length_c   1.000
_cell.angle_alpha   90.00
_cell.angle_beta   90.00
_cell.angle_gamma   90.00
#
_symmetry.space_group_name_H-M   'P 1'
#
loop_
_entity.id
_entity.type
_entity.pdbx_description
1 polymer ?
#
loop_
_entity_poly.entity_id
_entity_poly.type
_entity_poly.pdbx_seq_one_letter_code
_entity_poly.pdbx_strand_id
1 'polypeptide(L)'
;MVNILGCFLIGILYGYFKNKEVDSYLVLLLMTGVLGGFTTFSTFSLEVLQLFQQNELLKATFYVVGSVGLGILACFLGYIIGNR
;
A
#
# COMPACT_ATOMS: atom_id res chain seq x y z
N MET A 1 7.06 -5.67 -2.47
CA MET A 1 7.68 -4.33 -2.63
C MET A 1 6.71 -3.31 -3.22
N VAL A 2 6.03 -3.63 -4.33
CA VAL A 2 5.04 -2.72 -4.96
C VAL A 2 3.97 -2.22 -3.98
N ASN A 3 3.41 -3.09 -3.14
CA ASN A 3 2.41 -2.70 -2.15
C ASN A 3 2.95 -1.71 -1.11
N ILE A 4 4.18 -1.91 -0.62
CA ILE A 4 4.80 -1.00 0.35
C ILE A 4 5.06 0.38 -0.27
N LEU A 5 5.59 0.41 -1.49
CA LEU A 5 5.80 1.67 -2.21
C LEU A 5 4.47 2.36 -2.54
N GLY A 6 3.45 1.60 -2.93
CA GLY A 6 2.10 2.13 -3.16
C GLY A 6 1.48 2.71 -1.89
N CYS A 7 1.65 2.05 -0.74
CA CYS A 7 1.24 2.58 0.56
C CYS A 7 1.98 3.88 0.90
N PHE A 8 3.29 3.97 0.64
CA PHE A 8 4.05 5.21 0.84
C PHE A 8 3.52 6.35 -0.03
N LEU A 9 3.35 6.10 -1.34
CA LEU A 9 2.90 7.10 -2.30
C LEU A 9 1.46 7.56 -2.04
N ILE A 10 0.54 6.65 -1.69
CA ILE A 10 -0.83 7.04 -1.37
C ILE A 10 -0.87 7.90 -0.11
N GLY A 11 -0.01 7.61 0.88
CA GLY A 11 0.19 8.46 2.06
C GLY A 11 0.61 9.87 1.69
N ILE A 12 1.63 10.03 0.83
CA ILE A 12 2.10 11.35 0.35
C ILE A 12 0.96 12.10 -0.34
N LEU A 13 0.31 11.47 -1.31
CA LEU A 13 -0.76 12.13 -2.07
C LEU A 13 -1.92 12.53 -1.16
N TYR A 14 -2.28 11.67 -0.20
CA TYR A 14 -3.34 11.96 0.75
C TYR A 14 -2.97 13.14 1.64
N GLY A 15 -1.75 13.17 2.19
CA GLY A 15 -1.26 14.31 2.97
C GLY A 15 -1.22 15.61 2.17
N TYR A 16 -0.76 15.54 0.92
CA TYR A 16 -0.61 16.71 0.05
C TYR A 16 -1.94 17.32 -0.41
N PHE A 17 -2.93 16.48 -0.72
CA PHE A 17 -4.23 16.95 -1.20
C PHE A 17 -5.19 17.35 -0.07
N LYS A 18 -5.00 16.86 1.15
CA LYS A 18 -5.92 17.09 2.28
C LYS A 18 -6.26 18.57 2.52
N ASN A 19 -5.31 19.48 2.32
CA ASN A 19 -5.48 20.91 2.58
C ASN A 19 -5.56 21.76 1.29
N LYS A 20 -5.76 21.14 0.12
CA LYS A 20 -5.78 21.84 -1.17
C LYS A 20 -7.09 21.56 -1.89
N GLU A 21 -7.65 22.58 -2.52
CA GLU A 21 -8.73 22.39 -3.50
C GLU A 21 -8.10 21.84 -4.79
N VAL A 22 -8.14 20.51 -4.92
CA VAL A 22 -7.65 19.79 -6.09
C VAL A 22 -8.84 19.16 -6.81
N ASP A 23 -8.76 19.12 -8.13
CA ASP A 23 -9.75 18.43 -8.96
C ASP A 23 -9.95 16.98 -8.49
N SER A 24 -11.20 16.65 -8.18
CA SER A 24 -11.61 15.32 -7.72
C SER A 24 -11.29 14.23 -8.74
N TYR A 25 -11.32 14.53 -10.04
CA TYR A 25 -10.94 13.58 -11.09
C TYR A 25 -9.45 13.23 -11.04
N LEU A 26 -8.59 14.21 -10.74
CA LEU A 26 -7.15 13.99 -10.62
C LEU A 26 -6.81 13.13 -9.38
N VAL A 27 -7.48 13.40 -8.25
CA VAL A 27 -7.35 12.56 -7.04
C VAL A 27 -7.80 11.12 -7.32
N LEU A 28 -8.94 10.94 -7.99
CA LEU A 28 -9.45 9.62 -8.37
C LEU A 28 -8.49 8.88 -9.31
N LEU A 29 -7.97 9.56 -10.34
CA LEU A 29 -7.02 8.99 -11.30
C LEU A 29 -5.76 8.51 -10.58
N LEU A 30 -5.16 9.34 -9.72
CA LEU A 30 -3.88 9.00 -9.08
C LEU A 30 -4.04 7.95 -7.98
N MET A 31 -5.00 8.13 -7.07
CA MET A 31 -5.16 7.22 -5.93
C MET A 31 -5.84 5.91 -6.32
N THR A 32 -6.98 5.98 -7.00
CA THR A 32 -7.77 4.80 -7.34
C THR A 32 -7.29 4.15 -8.63
N GLY A 33 -6.95 4.95 -9.65
CA GLY A 33 -6.48 4.44 -10.94
C GLY A 33 -5.04 3.94 -10.89
N VAL A 34 -4.08 4.87 -10.76
CA VAL A 34 -2.65 4.57 -10.87
C VAL A 34 -2.17 3.74 -9.68
N LEU A 35 -2.37 4.19 -8.44
CA LEU A 35 -1.92 3.45 -7.27
C LEU A 35 -2.74 2.18 -7.03
N GLY A 36 -4.03 2.18 -7.36
CA GLY A 36 -4.86 0.99 -7.34
C GLY A 36 -4.41 -0.07 -8.35
N GLY A 37 -3.99 0.33 -9.56
CA GLY A 37 -3.43 -0.59 -10.56
C GLY A 37 -1.97 -1.01 -10.30
N PHE A 38 -1.20 -0.17 -9.61
CA PHE A 38 0.20 -0.45 -9.24
C PHE A 38 0.31 -1.45 -8.08
N THR A 39 -0.64 -1.44 -7.16
CA THR A 39 -0.67 -2.36 -6.00
C THR A 39 -1.56 -3.56 -6.29
N THR A 40 -1.29 -4.68 -5.61
CA THR A 40 -2.06 -5.92 -5.81
C THR A 40 -2.24 -6.68 -4.49
N PHE A 41 -3.50 -6.80 -4.06
CA PHE A 41 -3.87 -7.64 -2.93
C PHE A 41 -4.09 -9.10 -3.34
N SER A 42 -4.50 -9.35 -4.58
CA SER A 42 -4.75 -10.70 -5.10
C SER A 42 -3.46 -11.52 -5.21
N THR A 43 -2.38 -10.92 -5.72
CA THR A 43 -1.06 -11.59 -5.79
C THR A 43 -0.52 -11.89 -4.40
N PHE A 44 -0.60 -10.92 -3.48
CA PHE A 44 -0.23 -11.13 -2.07
C PHE A 44 -0.99 -12.30 -1.44
N SER A 45 -2.30 -12.37 -1.63
CA SER A 45 -3.13 -13.46 -1.08
C SER A 45 -2.77 -14.82 -1.66
N LEU A 46 -2.44 -14.88 -2.94
CA LEU A 46 -2.02 -16.10 -3.62
C LEU A 46 -0.66 -16.59 -3.11
N GLU A 47 0.30 -15.70 -2.88
CA GLU A 47 1.60 -16.05 -2.29
C GLU A 47 1.46 -16.57 -0.85
N VAL A 48 0.59 -15.94 -0.05
CA VAL A 48 0.25 -16.44 1.29
C VAL A 48 -0.33 -17.85 1.21
N LEU A 49 -1.29 -18.09 0.32
CA LEU A 49 -1.89 -19.41 0.11
C LEU A 49 -0.84 -20.46 -0.30
N GLN A 50 0.09 -20.10 -1.18
CA GLN A 50 1.18 -21.00 -1.60
C GLN A 50 2.08 -21.39 -0.43
N LEU A 51 2.44 -20.44 0.45
CA LEU A 51 3.22 -20.73 1.65
C LEU A 51 2.47 -21.65 2.63
N PHE A 52 1.16 -21.46 2.76
CA PHE A 52 0.31 -22.37 3.54
C PHE A 52 0.30 -23.78 2.94
N GLN A 53 0.14 -23.93 1.62
CA GLN A 53 0.16 -25.22 0.94
C GLN A 53 1.51 -25.95 1.05
N GLN A 54 2.61 -25.20 1.17
CA GLN A 54 3.96 -25.73 1.38
C GLN A 54 4.25 -26.09 2.84
N ASN A 55 3.27 -26.00 3.75
CA ASN A 55 3.41 -26.16 5.20
C ASN A 55 4.42 -25.17 5.84
N GLU A 56 4.70 -24.04 5.19
CA GLU A 56 5.64 -23.02 5.67
C GLU A 56 4.95 -21.93 6.51
N LEU A 57 4.21 -22.35 7.55
CA LEU A 57 3.37 -21.45 8.38
C LEU A 57 4.12 -20.26 8.98
N LEU A 58 5.36 -20.49 9.42
CA LEU A 58 6.20 -19.43 9.99
C LEU A 58 6.50 -18.36 8.93
N LYS A 59 6.86 -18.76 7.71
CA LYS A 59 7.14 -17.82 6.61
C LYS A 59 5.87 -17.09 6.16
N ALA A 60 4.74 -17.79 6.07
CA ALA A 60 3.45 -17.17 5.77
C ALA A 60 3.12 -16.07 6.77
N THR A 61 3.30 -16.35 8.07
CA THR A 61 3.02 -15.39 9.15
C THR A 61 3.95 -14.18 9.07
N PHE A 62 5.26 -14.39 8.93
CA PHE A 62 6.21 -13.29 8.75
C PHE A 62 5.93 -12.46 7.50
N TYR A 63 5.52 -13.12 6.41
CA TYR A 63 5.20 -12.44 5.16
C TYR A 63 3.97 -11.55 5.30
N VAL A 64 2.90 -12.04 5.94
CA VAL A 64 1.68 -11.26 6.21
C VAL A 64 1.97 -10.10 7.15
N VAL A 65 2.52 -10.38 8.33
CA VAL A 65 2.78 -9.36 9.36
C VAL A 65 3.79 -8.33 8.87
N GLY A 66 4.86 -8.77 8.20
CA GLY A 66 5.87 -7.90 7.62
C GLY A 66 5.30 -7.02 6.52
N SER A 67 4.54 -7.59 5.58
CA SER A 67 3.96 -6.81 4.46
C SER A 67 2.93 -5.79 4.94
N VAL A 68 2.03 -6.19 5.85
CA VAL A 68 1.01 -5.28 6.39
C VAL A 68 1.64 -4.23 7.30
N GLY A 69 2.52 -4.64 8.21
CA GLY A 69 3.22 -3.74 9.13
C GLY A 69 4.06 -2.70 8.41
N LEU A 70 4.90 -3.12 7.46
CA LEU A 70 5.70 -2.20 6.64
C LEU A 70 4.82 -1.33 5.75
N GLY A 71 3.72 -1.85 5.20
CA GLY A 71 2.76 -1.07 4.42
C GLY A 71 2.13 0.06 5.24
N ILE A 72 1.66 -0.23 6.46
CA ILE A 72 1.09 0.77 7.37
C ILE A 72 2.13 1.82 7.74
N LEU A 73 3.35 1.40 8.14
CA LEU A 73 4.44 2.32 8.47
C LEU A 73 4.80 3.22 7.29
N ALA A 74 4.91 2.65 6.09
CA ALA A 74 5.18 3.40 4.86
C ALA A 74 4.08 4.43 4.58
N CYS A 75 2.80 4.07 4.74
CA CYS A 75 1.68 4.99 4.58
C CYS A 75 1.75 6.17 5.56
N PHE A 76 2.00 5.90 6.85
CA PHE A 76 2.18 6.95 7.86
C PHE A 76 3.34 7.88 7.54
N LEU A 77 4.50 7.33 7.16
CA LEU A 77 5.66 8.13 6.77
C LEU A 77 5.36 8.99 5.55
N GLY A 78 4.71 8.42 4.54
CA GLY A 78 4.27 9.14 3.35
C GLY A 78 3.32 10.29 3.70
N TYR A 79 2.33 10.04 4.56
CA TYR A 79 1.40 11.07 5.03
C TYR A 79 2.10 12.21 5.77
N ILE A 80 3.03 11.90 6.67
CA ILE A 80 3.80 12.94 7.40
C ILE A 80 4.60 13.80 6.44
N ILE A 81 5.18 13.21 5.39
CA ILE A 81 5.95 13.93 4.38
C ILE A 81 5.04 14.78 3.48
N GLY A 82 3.92 14.22 3.03
CA GLY A 82 2.98 14.90 2.13
C GLY A 82 2.16 16.00 2.81
N ASN A 83 1.92 15.90 4.12
CA ASN A 83 1.18 16.87 4.92
C ASN A 83 2.05 18.05 5.41
N ARG A 84 3.24 18.23 4.84
CA ARG A 84 4.06 19.43 5.03
C ARG A 84 3.78 20.44 3.94
#